data_AF-A0A5R9GBX6-F1
#
_entry.id   AF-A0A5R9GBX6-F1
#
_cell.length_a   1.000
_cell.length_b   1.000
_cell.length_c   1.000
_cell.angle_alpha   90.00
_cell.angle_beta   90.00
_cell.angle_gamma   90.00
#
_symmetry.space_group_name_H-M   'P 1'
#
loop_
_entity.id
_entity.type
_entity.pdbx_description
1 polymer ?
#
loop_
_entity_poly.entity_id
_entity_poly.type
_entity_poly.pdbx_seq_one_letter_code
_entity_poly.pdbx_strand_id
1 'polypeptide(L)' 'MLKRVYWVSDKLPGVVTAGVGFRADEDAPYERSIERWEKEGEVWAYKGTQPPERQRQLESHPFIHAKLEGAAAER' A
#
# COMPACT_ATOMS: atom_id res chain seq x y z
N MET A 1 12.70 6.64 0.42
CA MET A 1 11.50 7.02 1.23
C MET A 1 10.24 6.91 0.37
N LEU A 2 9.12 6.41 0.91
CA LEU A 2 7.80 6.52 0.28
C LEU A 2 7.45 7.99 0.20
N LYS A 3 7.33 8.51 -1.01
CA LYS A 3 7.13 9.94 -1.21
C LYS A 3 5.79 10.26 -1.84
N ARG A 4 5.14 9.28 -2.49
CA ARG A 4 3.86 9.52 -3.15
C ARG A 4 3.01 8.27 -3.24
N VAL A 5 1.73 8.43 -2.92
CA VAL A 5 0.66 7.50 -3.30
C VAL A 5 -0.12 8.18 -4.41
N TYR A 6 -0.20 7.56 -5.58
CA TYR A 6 -0.91 8.11 -6.74
C TYR A 6 -2.40 7.76 -6.72
N TRP A 7 -2.72 6.54 -6.29
CA TRP A 7 -4.08 6.03 -6.16
C TRP A 7 -4.11 4.82 -5.24
N VAL A 8 -5.27 4.55 -4.66
CA VAL A 8 -5.58 3.33 -3.89
C VAL A 8 -6.93 2.83 -4.38
N SER A 9 -7.05 1.52 -4.58
CA SER A 9 -8.24 0.85 -5.09
C SER A 9 -8.51 -0.43 -4.31
N ASP A 10 -9.73 -0.56 -3.82
CA ASP A 10 -10.31 -1.68 -3.08
C ASP A 10 -11.52 -2.28 -3.81
N LYS A 11 -11.60 -2.08 -5.13
CA LYS A 11 -12.74 -2.54 -5.95
C LYS A 11 -12.92 -4.06 -5.99
N LEU A 12 -11.87 -4.81 -5.68
CA LEU A 12 -11.91 -6.26 -5.63
C LEU A 12 -12.09 -6.69 -4.17
N PRO A 13 -13.09 -7.53 -3.85
CA PRO A 13 -13.34 -7.95 -2.47
C PRO A 13 -12.11 -8.66 -1.90
N GLY A 14 -11.69 -8.24 -0.71
CA GLY A 14 -10.50 -8.78 -0.06
C GLY A 14 -9.18 -8.44 -0.75
N VAL A 15 -9.14 -7.45 -1.64
CA VAL A 15 -7.92 -7.01 -2.31
C VAL A 15 -7.82 -5.48 -2.29
N VAL A 16 -6.72 -4.97 -1.75
CA VAL A 16 -6.34 -3.56 -1.86
C VAL A 16 -5.14 -3.46 -2.78
N THR A 17 -5.18 -2.54 -3.73
CA THR A 17 -4.08 -2.22 -4.64
C THR A 17 -3.77 -0.74 -4.56
N ALA A 18 -2.49 -0.38 -4.62
CA ALA A 18 -2.06 1.01 -4.59
C ALA A 18 -0.97 1.25 -5.63
N GLY A 19 -1.10 2.33 -6.40
CA GLY A 19 -0.03 2.83 -7.24
C GLY A 19 0.82 3.81 -6.44
N VAL A 20 2.10 3.51 -6.25
CA VAL A 20 2.97 4.27 -5.35
C VAL A 20 4.28 4.66 -6.02
N GLY A 21 4.94 5.65 -5.43
CA GLY A 21 6.19 6.20 -5.90
C GLY A 21 7.20 6.31 -4.77
N PHE A 22 8.33 5.64 -4.95
CA PHE A 22 9.51 5.79 -4.11
C PHE A 22 10.56 6.60 -4.84
N ARG A 23 11.37 7.34 -4.09
CA ARG A 23 12.63 7.89 -4.59
C ARG A 23 13.71 7.65 -3.53
N ALA A 24 14.94 7.45 -4.00
CA ALA A 24 16.10 7.36 -3.13
C ALA A 24 16.32 8.70 -2.43
N ASP A 25 16.39 9.77 -3.24
CA ASP A 25 16.72 11.13 -2.82
C ASP A 25 15.76 12.16 -3.42
N GLU A 26 15.93 13.45 -3.08
CA GLU A 26 15.02 14.50 -3.54
C GLU A 26 15.03 14.71 -5.06
N ASP A 27 16.21 14.66 -5.66
CA ASP A 27 16.44 14.89 -7.09
C ASP A 27 16.29 13.62 -7.94
N ALA A 28 16.10 12.46 -7.32
CA ALA A 28 15.94 11.19 -8.04
C ALA A 28 14.53 11.05 -8.64
N PRO A 29 14.40 10.42 -9.83
CA PRO A 29 13.10 10.13 -10.41
C PRO A 29 12.32 9.16 -9.52
N TYR A 30 10.99 9.25 -9.58
CA TYR A 30 10.12 8.31 -8.89
C TYR A 30 10.19 6.93 -9.53
N GLU A 31 10.64 5.95 -8.76
CA GLU A 31 10.40 4.54 -9.01
C GLU A 31 8.94 4.24 -8.69
N ARG A 32 8.15 3.98 -9.72
CA ARG A 32 6.73 3.66 -9.59
C ARG A 32 6.55 2.16 -9.47
N SER A 33 5.71 1.75 -8.54
CA SER A 33 5.34 0.35 -8.36
C SER A 33 3.85 0.23 -8.04
N ILE A 34 3.30 -0.95 -8.29
CA ILE A 34 1.94 -1.31 -7.89
C ILE A 34 2.06 -2.30 -6.75
N GLU A 35 1.48 -1.92 -5.62
CA GLU A 35 1.51 -2.68 -4.39
C GLU A 35 0.15 -3.29 -4.12
N ARG A 36 0.14 -4.47 -3.54
CA ARG A 36 -1.07 -5.26 -3.33
C ARG A 36 -1.11 -5.86 -1.95
N TRP A 37 -2.28 -5.81 -1.33
CA TRP A 37 -2.62 -6.51 -0.11
C TRP A 37 -3.82 -7.40 -0.38
N GLU A 38 -3.78 -8.61 0.17
CA GLU A 38 -4.86 -9.58 0.07
C GLU A 38 -5.31 -10.00 1.45
N LYS A 39 -6.62 -10.17 1.63
CA LYS A 39 -7.19 -10.56 2.91
C LYS A 39 -7.07 -12.09 3.07
N GLU A 40 -6.23 -12.52 4.00
CA GLU A 40 -6.05 -13.93 4.37
C GLU A 40 -6.75 -14.14 5.72
N GLY A 41 -8.09 -14.28 5.67
CA GLY A 41 -8.93 -14.37 6.86
C GLY A 41 -9.20 -12.99 7.48
N GLU A 42 -8.66 -12.75 8.68
CA GLU A 42 -8.83 -11.47 9.41
C GLU A 42 -7.66 -10.50 9.20
N VAL A 43 -6.60 -10.96 8.54
CA VAL A 43 -5.37 -10.19 8.35
C VAL A 43 -5.16 -9.81 6.89
N TRP A 44 -4.56 -8.64 6.67
CA TRP A 44 -4.09 -8.23 5.36
C TRP A 44 -2.66 -8.70 5.15
N ALA A 45 -2.46 -9.52 4.11
CA ALA A 45 -1.15 -9.99 3.69
C ALA A 45 -0.64 -9.13 2.53
N TYR A 46 0.52 -8.51 2.74
CA TYR A 46 1.21 -7.77 1.69
C TYR A 46 1.79 -8.74 0.64
N LYS A 47 1.46 -8.53 -0.63
CA LYS A 47 1.89 -9.32 -1.80
C LYS A 47 2.76 -8.52 -2.77
N GLY A 48 3.24 -7.34 -2.35
CA GLY A 48 4.16 -6.53 -3.14
C GLY A 48 5.62 -6.98 -3.04
N THR A 49 6.51 -6.28 -3.72
CA THR A 49 7.94 -6.61 -3.79
C THR A 49 8.84 -5.62 -3.04
N GLN A 50 8.24 -4.65 -2.33
CA GLN A 50 9.03 -3.64 -1.64
C GLN A 50 9.75 -4.23 -0.42
N PRO A 51 10.94 -3.69 -0.08
CA PRO A 51 11.61 -4.03 1.16
C PRO A 51 10.75 -3.68 2.40
N PRO A 52 10.98 -4.35 3.54
CA PRO A 52 10.15 -4.20 4.74
C PRO A 52 10.01 -2.75 5.24
N GLU A 53 11.04 -1.92 5.11
CA GLU A 53 10.97 -0.51 5.51
C GLU A 53 9.94 0.27 4.66
N ARG A 54 9.94 0.04 3.35
CA ARG A 54 9.01 0.69 2.41
C ARG A 54 7.60 0.14 2.60
N GLN A 55 7.44 -1.15 2.88
CA GLN A 55 6.15 -1.73 3.25
C GLN A 55 5.56 -1.03 4.48
N ARG A 56 6.33 -0.87 5.56
CA ARG A 56 5.86 -0.17 6.76
C ARG A 56 5.44 1.28 6.46
N GLN A 57 6.16 1.96 5.59
CA GLN A 57 5.80 3.32 5.16
C GLN A 57 4.48 3.34 4.37
N LEU A 58 4.24 2.32 3.52
CA LEU A 58 2.98 2.16 2.80
C LEU A 58 1.82 1.94 3.76
N GLU A 59 1.96 0.99 4.68
CA GLU A 59 0.92 0.62 5.64
C GLU A 59 0.64 1.73 6.66
N SER A 60 1.62 2.60 6.93
CA SER A 60 1.45 3.80 7.75
C SER A 60 0.85 4.99 6.98
N HIS A 61 0.77 4.90 5.65
CA HIS A 61 0.23 5.99 4.84
C HIS A 61 -1.28 6.09 5.05
N PRO A 62 -1.85 7.27 5.37
CA PRO A 62 -3.25 7.40 5.80
C PRO A 62 -4.27 6.79 4.83
N PHE A 63 -4.11 6.99 3.51
CA PHE A 63 -5.01 6.38 2.52
C PHE A 63 -4.94 4.84 2.45
N ILE A 64 -3.76 4.27 2.60
CA ILE A 64 -3.59 2.81 2.55
C ILE A 64 -4.05 2.21 3.88
N HIS A 65 -3.61 2.80 5.00
CA HIS A 65 -4.03 2.43 6.34
C HIS A 65 -5.56 2.41 6.47
N ALA A 66 -6.25 3.48 6.04
CA ALA A 66 -7.70 3.55 6.10
C ALA A 66 -8.40 2.46 5.29
N LYS A 67 -7.79 1.98 4.19
CA LYS A 67 -8.34 0.87 3.40
C LYS A 67 -8.13 -0.48 4.05
N LEU A 68 -6.97 -0.70 4.66
CA LEU A 68 -6.67 -1.94 5.37
C LEU A 68 -7.52 -2.06 6.65
N GLU A 69 -7.62 -0.98 7.44
CA GLU A 69 -8.44 -0.95 8.66
C GLU A 69 -9.95 -0.88 8.36
N GLY A 70 -10.35 -0.03 7.41
CA GLY A 70 -11.77 0.16 7.06
C GLY A 70 -12.41 -1.10 6.48
N ALA A 71 -11.66 -1.88 5.72
CA ALA A 71 -12.12 -3.18 5.22
C ALA A 71 -12.05 -4.30 6.28
N ALA A 72 -11.45 -4.04 7.46
CA ALA A 72 -11.58 -4.91 8.64
C ALA A 72 -12.82 -4.56 9.48
N ALA A 73 -13.34 -3.32 9.36
CA ALA A 73 -14.46 -2.79 10.15
C ALA A 73 -15.86 -3.09 9.59
N GLU A 74 -16.01 -3.63 8.38
CA GLU A 74 -17.31 -4.05 7.82
C GLU A 74 -17.81 -5.40 8.40
N ARG A 75 -17.91 -5.51 9.72
CA ARG A 75 -18.52 -6.65 10.41
C ARG A 75 -19.68 -6.23 11.30
#